data_AF-A0A2E1TLS9-F1
#
_entry.id   AF-A0A2E1TLS9-F1
#
_cell.length_a   1.000
_cell.length_b   1.000
_cell.length_c   1.000
_cell.angle_alpha   90.00
_cell.angle_beta   90.00
_cell.angle_gamma   90.00
#
_symmetry.space_group_name_H-M   'P 1'
#
loop_
_entity.id
_entity.type
_entity.pdbx_description
1 polymer ?
#
loop_
_entity_poly.entity_id
_entity_poly.type
_entity_poly.pdbx_seq_one_letter_code
_entity_poly.pdbx_strand_id
1 'polypeptide(L)'
;MDFAIPLKVAFDRINLLYTEEFELDDSQLEFARINVAANLIIALEAIIIDKGLSHKVNIPETLDQTAADFCSNLLSGKTSDTFKICASKDEASKLYLELTKFGISVDPQEMDSAECERSFVVKGILNIRRSKYVSFILSAKDTLGLAGSIAMKVSQDSLGRDEAKHIYDNLIPVITLLIEKIEEEA
;
A
#
# COMPACT_ATOMS: atom_id res chain seq x y z
N MET A 1 1.99 -19.84 -4.17
CA MET A 1 3.07 -18.85 -4.31
C MET A 1 2.78 -17.81 -3.26
N ASP A 2 3.72 -17.57 -2.35
CA ASP A 2 3.47 -16.74 -1.18
C ASP A 2 4.30 -15.46 -1.24
N PHE A 3 3.72 -14.41 -1.83
CA PHE A 3 4.37 -13.11 -1.95
C PHE A 3 4.28 -12.27 -0.67
N ALA A 4 3.63 -12.77 0.40
CA ALA A 4 3.51 -12.00 1.64
C ALA A 4 4.86 -11.77 2.32
N ILE A 5 5.80 -12.73 2.19
CA ILE A 5 7.14 -12.63 2.79
C ILE A 5 7.97 -11.51 2.15
N PRO A 6 8.19 -11.46 0.81
CA PRO A 6 8.89 -10.33 0.18
C PRO A 6 8.28 -8.97 0.51
N LEU A 7 6.94 -8.87 0.48
CA LEU A 7 6.24 -7.63 0.81
C LEU A 7 6.49 -7.23 2.26
N LYS A 8 6.48 -8.17 3.20
CA LYS A 8 6.74 -7.91 4.63
C LYS A 8 8.13 -7.36 4.84
N VAL A 9 9.13 -7.97 4.20
CA VAL A 9 10.52 -7.52 4.30
C VAL A 9 10.67 -6.09 3.77
N ALA A 10 10.02 -5.77 2.64
CA ALA A 10 10.00 -4.41 2.11
C ALA A 10 9.30 -3.44 3.07
N PHE A 11 8.12 -3.80 3.57
CA PHE A 11 7.35 -3.02 4.52
C PHE A 11 8.14 -2.68 5.80
N ASP A 12 8.76 -3.67 6.42
CA ASP A 12 9.54 -3.48 7.65
C ASP A 12 10.72 -2.54 7.41
N ARG A 13 11.40 -2.66 6.27
CA ARG A 13 12.52 -1.77 5.90
C ARG A 13 12.05 -0.34 5.65
N ILE A 14 10.91 -0.15 4.98
CA ILE A 14 10.35 1.17 4.72
C ILE A 14 9.94 1.84 6.03
N ASN A 15 9.32 1.09 6.95
CA ASN A 15 8.97 1.62 8.26
C ASN A 15 10.20 1.97 9.11
N LEU A 16 11.25 1.16 9.03
CA LEU A 16 12.52 1.48 9.70
C LEU A 16 13.07 2.81 9.16
N LEU A 17 13.16 2.95 7.83
CA LEU A 17 13.59 4.19 7.19
C LEU A 17 12.75 5.39 7.64
N TYR A 18 11.43 5.25 7.71
CA TYR A 18 10.56 6.35 8.14
C TYR A 18 10.79 6.73 9.59
N THR A 19 11.02 5.75 10.46
CA THR A 19 11.26 5.97 11.90
C THR A 19 12.65 6.56 12.16
N GLU A 20 13.65 6.20 11.34
CA GLU A 20 15.02 6.71 11.47
C GLU A 20 15.16 8.14 10.91
N GLU A 21 14.47 8.45 9.82
CA GLU A 21 14.60 9.74 9.12
C GLU A 21 13.63 10.81 9.62
N PHE A 22 12.49 10.42 10.21
CA PHE A 22 11.42 11.34 10.56
C PHE A 22 10.92 11.12 12.00
N GLU A 23 10.66 12.22 12.71
CA GLU A 23 9.95 12.22 13.99
C GLU A 23 8.43 12.21 13.75
N LEU A 24 7.90 11.06 13.32
CA LEU A 24 6.46 10.86 13.13
C LEU A 24 5.78 10.55 14.47
N ASP A 25 4.64 11.18 14.74
CA ASP A 25 3.79 10.76 15.86
C ASP A 25 3.07 9.43 15.57
N ASP A 26 2.45 8.83 16.59
CA ASP A 26 1.79 7.52 16.48
C ASP A 26 0.70 7.48 15.39
N SER A 27 -0.04 8.57 15.20
CA SER A 27 -1.10 8.67 14.20
C SER A 27 -0.50 8.76 12.79
N GLN A 28 0.50 9.60 12.60
CA GLN A 28 1.24 9.72 11.34
C GLN A 28 1.91 8.39 10.95
N LEU A 29 2.51 7.69 11.91
CA LEU A 29 3.13 6.40 11.69
C LEU A 29 2.10 5.33 11.30
N GLU A 30 0.93 5.33 11.95
CA GLU A 30 -0.18 4.45 11.55
C GLU A 30 -0.63 4.72 10.11
N PHE A 31 -0.78 6.00 9.74
CA PHE A 31 -1.25 6.39 8.39
C PHE A 31 -0.25 5.95 7.33
N ALA A 32 1.04 6.18 7.60
CA ALA A 32 2.12 5.76 6.74
C ALA A 32 2.08 4.25 6.54
N ARG A 33 1.98 3.46 7.61
CA ARG A 33 1.94 2.00 7.56
C ARG A 33 0.76 1.46 6.75
N ILE A 34 -0.44 2.00 6.93
CA ILE A 34 -1.61 1.54 6.16
C ILE A 34 -1.44 1.87 4.67
N ASN A 35 -0.95 3.07 4.33
CA ASN A 35 -0.73 3.46 2.93
C ASN A 35 0.42 2.67 2.28
N VAL A 36 1.54 2.44 2.99
CA VAL A 36 2.65 1.61 2.51
C VAL A 36 2.16 0.19 2.23
N ALA A 37 1.40 -0.41 3.15
CA ALA A 37 0.81 -1.74 2.96
C ALA A 37 -0.02 -1.85 1.67
N ALA A 38 -0.98 -0.94 1.49
CA ALA A 38 -1.82 -0.93 0.30
C ALA A 38 -1.00 -0.72 -0.98
N ASN A 39 -0.06 0.22 -0.96
CA ASN A 39 0.74 0.55 -2.13
C ASN A 39 1.74 -0.57 -2.51
N LEU A 40 2.28 -1.31 -1.54
CA LEU A 40 3.11 -2.49 -1.80
C LEU A 40 2.32 -3.64 -2.43
N ILE A 41 1.09 -3.89 -1.97
CA ILE A 41 0.21 -4.91 -2.58
C ILE A 41 -0.17 -4.52 -4.01
N ILE A 42 -0.43 -3.23 -4.28
CA ILE A 42 -0.65 -2.74 -5.66
C ILE A 42 0.61 -2.90 -6.51
N ALA A 43 1.78 -2.61 -5.93
CA ALA A 43 3.06 -2.74 -6.64
C ALA A 43 3.32 -4.20 -7.06
N LEU A 44 2.95 -5.19 -6.26
CA LEU A 44 3.05 -6.61 -6.64
C LEU A 44 2.37 -6.89 -7.99
N GLU A 45 1.17 -6.38 -8.22
CA GLU A 45 0.49 -6.54 -9.52
C GLU A 45 1.28 -5.90 -10.66
N ALA A 46 1.74 -4.66 -10.45
CA ALA A 46 2.53 -3.96 -11.46
C ALA A 46 3.83 -4.71 -11.79
N ILE A 47 4.48 -5.30 -10.79
CA ILE A 47 5.69 -6.11 -10.95
C ILE A 47 5.38 -7.39 -11.74
N ILE A 48 4.32 -8.12 -11.38
CA ILE A 48 3.91 -9.34 -12.09
C ILE A 48 3.67 -9.04 -13.58
N ILE A 49 2.97 -7.93 -13.88
CA ILE A 49 2.68 -7.53 -15.25
C ILE A 49 3.97 -7.12 -15.98
N ASP A 50 4.78 -6.25 -15.37
CA ASP A 50 6.01 -5.72 -15.97
C ASP A 50 7.02 -6.83 -16.31
N LYS A 51 7.18 -7.78 -15.38
CA LYS A 51 8.11 -8.91 -15.52
C LYS A 51 7.56 -10.07 -16.36
N GLY A 52 6.34 -9.91 -16.92
CA GLY A 52 5.72 -10.92 -17.78
C GLY A 52 5.33 -12.21 -17.04
N LEU A 53 5.13 -12.14 -15.72
CA LEU A 53 4.84 -13.28 -14.84
C LEU A 53 3.35 -13.66 -14.82
N SER A 54 2.48 -12.90 -15.51
CA SER A 54 1.03 -13.11 -15.53
C SER A 54 0.59 -14.50 -16.04
N HIS A 55 1.46 -15.22 -16.76
CA HIS A 55 1.19 -16.60 -17.21
C HIS A 55 1.39 -17.63 -16.09
N LYS A 56 2.09 -17.28 -15.01
CA LYS A 56 2.35 -18.12 -13.84
C LYS A 56 1.46 -17.78 -12.64
N VAL A 57 0.92 -16.56 -12.61
CA VAL A 57 0.22 -16.02 -11.44
C VAL A 57 -1.21 -15.62 -11.79
N ASN A 58 -2.18 -16.19 -11.07
CA ASN A 58 -3.56 -15.70 -11.10
C ASN A 58 -3.67 -14.42 -10.27
N ILE A 59 -3.50 -13.26 -10.91
CA ILE A 59 -3.37 -11.96 -10.22
C ILE A 59 -4.53 -11.67 -9.26
N PRO A 60 -5.83 -11.75 -9.65
CA PRO A 60 -6.93 -11.46 -8.73
C PRO A 60 -6.90 -12.30 -7.44
N GLU A 61 -6.78 -13.62 -7.57
CA GLU A 61 -6.75 -14.54 -6.44
C GLU A 61 -5.50 -14.33 -5.56
N THR A 62 -4.35 -14.10 -6.20
CA THR A 62 -3.08 -13.89 -5.51
C THR A 62 -3.10 -12.61 -4.69
N LEU A 63 -3.63 -11.51 -5.23
CA LEU A 63 -3.72 -10.25 -4.51
C LEU A 63 -4.68 -10.33 -3.32
N ASP A 64 -5.84 -10.97 -3.49
CA ASP A 64 -6.80 -11.15 -2.39
C ASP A 64 -6.19 -11.98 -1.26
N GLN A 65 -5.53 -13.09 -1.58
CA GLN A 65 -4.85 -13.93 -0.60
C GLN A 65 -3.68 -13.20 0.06
N THR A 66 -2.82 -12.56 -0.74
CA THR A 66 -1.66 -11.80 -0.24
C THR A 66 -2.11 -10.66 0.67
N ALA A 67 -3.17 -9.93 0.32
CA ALA A 67 -3.70 -8.86 1.18
C ALA A 67 -4.18 -9.40 2.53
N ALA A 68 -4.86 -10.56 2.55
CA ALA A 68 -5.29 -11.19 3.79
C ALA A 68 -4.10 -11.64 4.66
N ASP A 69 -3.14 -12.36 4.07
CA ASP A 69 -1.97 -12.90 4.79
C ASP A 69 -1.05 -11.79 5.27
N PHE A 70 -0.82 -10.78 4.44
CA PHE A 70 0.02 -9.64 4.77
C PHE A 70 -0.60 -8.79 5.90
N CYS A 71 -1.89 -8.46 5.81
CA CYS A 71 -2.54 -7.61 6.80
C CYS A 71 -2.75 -8.30 8.15
N SER A 72 -3.10 -9.59 8.16
CA SER A 72 -3.34 -10.34 9.40
C SER A 72 -2.09 -10.46 10.28
N ASN A 73 -0.90 -10.46 9.67
CA ASN A 73 0.38 -10.59 10.37
C ASN A 73 1.04 -9.24 10.74
N LEU A 74 0.68 -8.14 10.08
CA LEU A 74 1.40 -6.85 10.22
C LEU A 74 0.56 -5.70 10.76
N LEU A 75 -0.76 -5.70 10.49
CA LEU A 75 -1.66 -4.58 10.79
C LEU A 75 -2.85 -5.07 11.63
N SER A 76 -2.57 -5.75 12.74
CA SER A 76 -3.62 -6.19 13.67
C SER A 76 -4.31 -5.01 14.35
N GLY A 77 -5.58 -5.16 14.67
CA GLY A 77 -6.34 -4.18 15.43
C GLY A 77 -7.04 -3.13 14.56
N LYS A 78 -7.48 -2.07 15.22
CA LYS A 78 -8.32 -1.04 14.62
C LYS A 78 -7.61 0.31 14.56
N THR A 79 -8.06 1.17 13.66
CA THR A 79 -7.69 2.58 13.59
C THR A 79 -8.93 3.44 13.87
N SER A 80 -8.76 4.52 14.62
CA SER A 80 -9.76 5.58 14.80
C SER A 80 -9.73 6.63 13.70
N ASP A 81 -8.75 6.55 12.79
CA ASP A 81 -8.48 7.51 11.73
C ASP A 81 -8.84 6.95 10.34
N THR A 82 -9.81 6.03 10.30
CA THR A 82 -10.26 5.28 9.12
C THR A 82 -10.27 6.08 7.82
N PHE A 83 -10.86 7.28 7.84
CA PHE A 83 -10.99 8.12 6.64
C PHE A 83 -9.91 9.19 6.49
N LYS A 84 -9.14 9.49 7.55
CA LYS A 84 -8.03 10.45 7.49
C LYS A 84 -6.83 9.88 6.72
N ILE A 85 -6.74 8.56 6.63
CA ILE A 85 -5.74 7.82 5.85
C ILE A 85 -5.89 8.09 4.34
N CYS A 86 -7.07 8.51 3.88
CA CYS A 86 -7.35 8.81 2.48
C CYS A 86 -6.68 10.12 2.03
N ALA A 87 -6.16 10.15 0.81
CA ALA A 87 -5.50 11.34 0.25
C ALA A 87 -6.48 12.46 -0.12
N SER A 88 -7.79 12.19 -0.14
CA SER A 88 -8.82 13.16 -0.50
C SER A 88 -10.20 12.81 0.05
N LYS A 89 -11.12 13.78 0.05
CA LYS A 89 -12.54 13.57 0.39
C LYS A 89 -13.25 12.59 -0.55
N ASP A 90 -12.89 12.60 -1.84
CA ASP A 90 -13.42 11.66 -2.83
C ASP A 90 -13.00 10.23 -2.48
N GLU A 91 -11.74 10.04 -2.13
CA GLU A 91 -11.24 8.75 -1.68
C GLU A 91 -11.87 8.30 -0.37
N ALA A 92 -12.05 9.20 0.61
CA ALA A 92 -12.77 8.88 1.85
C ALA A 92 -14.21 8.43 1.57
N SER A 93 -14.89 9.08 0.63
CA SER A 93 -16.26 8.71 0.21
C SER A 93 -16.29 7.33 -0.46
N LYS A 94 -15.28 7.02 -1.28
CA LYS A 94 -15.14 5.69 -1.88
C LYS A 94 -14.79 4.62 -0.85
N LEU A 95 -13.94 4.94 0.13
CA LEU A 95 -13.61 4.04 1.23
C LEU A 95 -14.86 3.71 2.03
N TYR A 96 -15.72 4.69 2.31
CA TYR A 96 -17.00 4.44 2.98
C TYR A 96 -17.86 3.42 2.22
N LEU A 97 -17.96 3.57 0.89
CA LEU A 97 -18.69 2.62 0.05
C LEU A 97 -18.05 1.23 0.04
N GLU A 98 -16.72 1.13 0.00
CA GLU A 98 -16.01 -0.16 0.07
C GLU A 98 -16.23 -0.85 1.42
N LEU A 99 -16.10 -0.12 2.54
CA LEU A 99 -16.36 -0.66 3.88
C LEU A 99 -17.80 -1.16 4.01
N THR A 100 -18.76 -0.43 3.45
CA THR A 100 -20.18 -0.86 3.40
C THR A 100 -20.34 -2.18 2.64
N LYS A 101 -19.63 -2.38 1.52
CA LYS A 101 -19.64 -3.65 0.76
C LYS A 101 -19.06 -4.81 1.58
N PHE A 102 -18.14 -4.54 2.49
CA PHE A 102 -17.61 -5.53 3.42
C PHE A 102 -18.55 -5.81 4.61
N GLY A 103 -19.72 -5.17 4.67
CA GLY A 103 -20.69 -5.32 5.75
C GLY A 103 -20.37 -4.47 6.98
N ILE A 104 -19.47 -3.49 6.86
CA ILE A 104 -19.09 -2.59 7.95
C ILE A 104 -20.01 -1.39 7.91
N SER A 105 -20.82 -1.24 8.96
CA SER A 105 -21.71 -0.10 9.11
C SER A 105 -20.95 1.08 9.73
N VAL A 106 -20.87 2.18 9.00
CA VAL A 106 -20.35 3.46 9.48
C VAL A 106 -21.48 4.47 9.45
N ASP A 107 -21.73 5.18 10.55
CA ASP A 107 -22.66 6.32 10.53
C ASP A 107 -22.00 7.47 9.75
N PRO A 108 -22.62 8.01 8.67
CA PRO A 108 -22.10 9.16 7.95
C PRO A 108 -21.86 10.40 8.83
N GLN A 109 -22.56 10.54 9.96
CA GLN A 109 -22.37 11.64 10.91
C GLN A 109 -21.18 11.42 11.86
N GLU A 110 -20.67 10.18 11.96
CA GLU A 110 -19.57 9.80 12.84
C GLU A 110 -18.30 9.40 12.06
N MET A 111 -18.20 9.76 10.77
CA MET A 111 -17.05 9.40 9.94
C MET A 111 -15.71 9.83 10.57
N ASP A 112 -15.66 10.99 11.22
CA ASP A 112 -14.42 11.52 11.83
C ASP A 112 -13.92 10.69 13.03
N SER A 113 -14.78 9.85 13.61
CA SER A 113 -14.49 8.98 14.75
C SER A 113 -14.70 7.48 14.45
N ALA A 114 -14.99 7.14 13.19
CA ALA A 114 -15.31 5.78 12.79
C ALA A 114 -14.09 4.87 13.00
N GLU A 115 -14.29 3.85 13.83
CA GLU A 115 -13.26 2.86 14.12
C GLU A 115 -13.42 1.64 13.21
N CYS A 116 -12.37 1.29 12.47
CA CYS A 116 -12.40 0.18 11.52
C CYS A 116 -11.14 -0.70 11.67
N GLU A 117 -11.26 -2.00 11.38
CA GLU A 117 -10.08 -2.86 11.33
C GLU A 117 -9.15 -2.41 10.20
N ARG A 118 -7.86 -2.29 10.52
CA ARG A 118 -6.85 -1.79 9.57
C ARG A 118 -6.80 -2.64 8.29
N SER A 119 -7.03 -3.95 8.41
CA SER A 119 -7.12 -4.90 7.28
C SER A 119 -8.21 -4.51 6.26
N PHE A 120 -9.40 -4.13 6.73
CA PHE A 120 -10.49 -3.68 5.85
C PHE A 120 -10.20 -2.31 5.24
N VAL A 121 -9.53 -1.42 5.98
CA VAL A 121 -9.08 -0.13 5.45
C VAL A 121 -8.07 -0.34 4.31
N VAL A 122 -7.04 -1.18 4.51
CA VAL A 122 -6.08 -1.53 3.46
C VAL A 122 -6.79 -2.12 2.24
N LYS A 123 -7.70 -3.08 2.44
CA LYS A 123 -8.47 -3.69 1.35
C LYS A 123 -9.33 -2.68 0.58
N GLY A 124 -9.95 -1.74 1.29
CA GLY A 124 -10.73 -0.66 0.69
C GLY A 124 -9.84 0.27 -0.16
N ILE A 125 -8.71 0.73 0.39
CA ILE A 125 -7.75 1.57 -0.33
C ILE A 125 -7.20 0.86 -1.57
N LEU A 126 -6.85 -0.44 -1.44
CA LEU A 126 -6.44 -1.29 -2.55
C LEU A 126 -7.46 -1.25 -3.68
N ASN A 127 -8.74 -1.53 -3.40
CA ASN A 127 -9.82 -1.52 -4.39
C ASN A 127 -10.00 -0.17 -5.08
N ILE A 128 -9.76 0.93 -4.36
CA ILE A 128 -9.92 2.29 -4.90
C ILE A 128 -8.75 2.69 -5.80
N ARG A 129 -7.52 2.39 -5.40
CA ARG A 129 -6.30 2.90 -6.05
C ARG A 129 -5.77 2.00 -7.15
N ARG A 130 -5.98 0.68 -7.05
CA ARG A 130 -5.33 -0.37 -7.86
C ARG A 130 -5.18 -0.01 -9.34
N SER A 131 -6.29 0.21 -10.04
CA SER A 131 -6.27 0.46 -11.50
C SER A 131 -5.43 1.69 -11.88
N LYS A 132 -5.64 2.82 -11.17
CA LYS A 132 -4.90 4.07 -11.43
C LYS A 132 -3.41 3.91 -11.14
N TYR A 133 -3.07 3.18 -10.10
CA TYR A 133 -1.69 3.07 -9.62
C TYR A 133 -0.87 2.11 -10.45
N VAL A 134 -1.43 0.96 -10.81
CA VAL A 134 -0.81 0.04 -11.77
C VAL A 134 -0.56 0.75 -13.10
N SER A 135 -1.57 1.48 -13.62
CA SER A 135 -1.42 2.25 -14.85
C SER A 135 -0.32 3.32 -14.74
N PHE A 136 -0.23 4.02 -13.61
CA PHE A 136 0.84 4.97 -13.36
C PHE A 136 2.21 4.29 -13.34
N ILE A 137 2.39 3.22 -12.55
CA ILE A 137 3.68 2.53 -12.40
C ILE A 137 4.16 2.04 -13.77
N LEU A 138 3.28 1.38 -14.53
CA LEU A 138 3.63 0.82 -15.83
C LEU A 138 3.90 1.87 -16.91
N SER A 139 3.32 3.07 -16.81
CA SER A 139 3.58 4.17 -17.75
C SER A 139 4.80 5.02 -17.39
N ALA A 140 5.10 5.16 -16.10
CA ALA A 140 6.24 5.94 -15.62
C ALA A 140 7.57 5.16 -15.62
N LYS A 141 7.52 3.83 -15.69
CA LYS A 141 8.70 2.95 -15.60
C LYS A 141 9.79 3.27 -16.64
N ASP A 142 9.43 3.73 -17.82
CA ASP A 142 10.41 4.04 -18.88
C ASP A 142 11.24 5.29 -18.55
N THR A 143 10.72 6.16 -17.67
CA THR A 143 11.40 7.37 -17.21
C THR A 143 12.06 7.17 -15.85
N LEU A 144 11.37 6.55 -14.91
CA LEU A 144 11.81 6.45 -13.49
C LEU A 144 12.40 5.07 -13.14
N GLY A 145 12.34 4.11 -14.05
CA GLY A 145 12.49 2.69 -13.70
C GLY A 145 11.25 2.15 -12.97
N LEU A 146 11.08 0.83 -12.96
CA LEU A 146 10.00 0.18 -12.21
C LEU A 146 10.10 0.50 -10.70
N ALA A 147 11.32 0.38 -10.15
CA ALA A 147 11.57 0.65 -8.74
C ALA A 147 11.29 2.11 -8.36
N GLY A 148 11.74 3.08 -9.17
CA GLY A 148 11.45 4.50 -8.96
C GLY A 148 9.96 4.83 -9.06
N SER A 149 9.24 4.23 -10.02
CA SER A 149 7.80 4.45 -10.17
C SER A 149 7.00 3.95 -8.95
N ILE A 150 7.39 2.81 -8.38
CA ILE A 150 6.78 2.27 -7.15
C ILE A 150 7.19 3.12 -5.94
N ALA A 151 8.48 3.42 -5.78
CA ALA A 151 8.99 4.26 -4.68
C ALA A 151 8.26 5.61 -4.61
N MET A 152 7.96 6.21 -5.76
CA MET A 152 7.18 7.45 -5.84
C MET A 152 5.78 7.30 -5.26
N LYS A 153 5.08 6.19 -5.52
CA LYS A 153 3.74 5.96 -4.97
C LYS A 153 3.77 5.59 -3.50
N VAL A 154 4.74 4.78 -3.09
CA VAL A 154 4.90 4.48 -1.67
C VAL A 154 5.13 5.75 -0.87
N SER A 155 6.05 6.64 -1.28
CA SER A 155 6.33 7.86 -0.52
C SER A 155 5.21 8.90 -0.56
N GLN A 156 4.63 9.18 -1.73
CA GLN A 156 3.65 10.27 -1.90
C GLN A 156 2.36 10.12 -1.08
N ASP A 157 1.91 8.89 -0.84
CA ASP A 157 0.65 8.67 -0.11
C ASP A 157 0.84 8.32 1.35
N SER A 158 2.07 8.08 1.78
CA SER A 158 2.38 7.72 3.16
C SER A 158 3.00 8.85 3.97
N LEU A 159 3.49 9.90 3.30
CA LEU A 159 4.21 11.00 3.92
C LEU A 159 3.79 12.36 3.34
N GLY A 160 4.13 13.44 4.05
CA GLY A 160 4.06 14.79 3.52
C GLY A 160 4.98 14.98 2.30
N ARG A 161 4.76 16.06 1.55
CA ARG A 161 5.44 16.29 0.26
C ARG A 161 6.96 16.35 0.39
N ASP A 162 7.45 17.02 1.44
CA ASP A 162 8.88 17.26 1.62
C ASP A 162 9.58 16.00 2.13
N GLU A 163 8.95 15.28 3.06
CA GLU A 163 9.39 13.98 3.55
C GLU A 163 9.41 12.94 2.42
N ALA A 164 8.36 12.92 1.58
CA ALA A 164 8.27 12.01 0.44
C ALA A 164 9.39 12.25 -0.58
N LYS A 165 9.79 13.52 -0.78
CA LYS A 165 10.91 13.89 -1.64
C LYS A 165 12.25 13.49 -1.02
N HIS A 166 12.40 13.66 0.29
CA HIS A 166 13.62 13.31 1.03
C HIS A 166 13.89 11.80 1.00
N ILE A 167 12.85 10.98 1.19
CA ILE A 167 13.03 9.52 1.31
C ILE A 167 13.06 8.78 -0.03
N TYR A 168 12.66 9.43 -1.12
CA TYR A 168 12.44 8.79 -2.42
C TYR A 168 13.63 7.93 -2.89
N ASP A 169 14.84 8.49 -2.88
CA ASP A 169 16.04 7.78 -3.35
C ASP A 169 16.42 6.62 -2.41
N ASN A 170 16.12 6.73 -1.11
CA ASN A 170 16.37 5.68 -0.12
C ASN A 170 15.38 4.51 -0.26
N LEU A 171 14.19 4.74 -0.83
CA LEU A 171 13.22 3.69 -1.11
C LEU A 171 13.59 2.85 -2.33
N ILE A 172 14.28 3.42 -3.32
CA ILE A 172 14.61 2.72 -4.57
C ILE A 172 15.34 1.39 -4.31
N PRO A 173 16.42 1.33 -3.50
CA PRO A 173 17.09 0.07 -3.20
C PRO A 173 16.19 -0.98 -2.52
N VAL A 174 15.29 -0.55 -1.64
CA VAL A 174 14.35 -1.46 -0.97
C VAL A 174 13.37 -2.06 -1.97
N ILE A 175 12.85 -1.24 -2.88
CA ILE A 175 11.92 -1.69 -3.92
C ILE A 175 12.62 -2.55 -4.97
N THR A 176 13.87 -2.25 -5.35
CA THR A 176 14.65 -3.09 -6.25
C THR A 176 14.78 -4.51 -5.68
N LEU A 177 15.11 -4.65 -4.39
CA LEU A 177 15.18 -5.95 -3.74
C LEU A 177 13.82 -6.66 -3.67
N LEU A 178 12.72 -5.92 -3.47
CA LEU A 178 11.37 -6.48 -3.53
C LEU A 178 11.08 -7.08 -4.92
N ILE A 179 11.41 -6.35 -5.98
CA ILE A 179 11.22 -6.79 -7.37
C ILE A 179 12.00 -8.08 -7.63
N GLU A 180 13.28 -8.11 -7.26
CA GLU A 180 14.13 -9.30 -7.41
C GLU A 180 13.55 -10.51 -6.67
N LYS A 181 13.05 -10.32 -5.45
CA LYS A 181 12.43 -11.41 -4.68
C LYS A 181 11.12 -11.92 -5.27
N ILE A 182 10.28 -11.03 -5.81
CA ILE A 182 9.07 -11.46 -6.52
C ILE A 182 9.43 -12.27 -7.77
N GLU A 183 10.48 -11.89 -8.50
CA GLU A 183 10.95 -12.64 -9.68
C GLU A 183 11.51 -14.03 -9.30
N GLU A 184 12.22 -14.14 -8.18
CA GLU A 184 12.74 -15.43 -7.68
C GLU A 184 11.63 -16.39 -7.25
N GLU A 185 10.54 -15.88 -6.68
CA GLU A 185 9.43 -16.68 -6.15
C GLU A 185 8.37 -17.06 -7.19
N ALA A 186 8.40 -16.46 -8.39
CA ALA A 186 7.39 -16.59 -9.45
C ALA A 186 7.70 -17.62 -10.55
#